data_AF-A0AAW6GZ69-F1
#
_entry.id   AF-A0AAW6GZ69-F1
#
_cell.length_a   1.000
_cell.length_b   1.000
_cell.length_c   1.000
_cell.angle_alpha   90.00
_cell.angle_beta   90.00
_cell.angle_gamma   90.00
#
_symmetry.space_group_name_H-M   'P 1'
#
loop_
_entity.id
_entity.type
_entity.pdbx_description
1 polymer ?
#
loop_
_entity_poly.entity_id
_entity_poly.type
_entity_poly.pdbx_seq_one_letter_code
_entity_poly.pdbx_strand_id
1 'polypeptide(L)'
;ARSDMQREEFTVHGFAGCLHKPFTVSELLHELNMEDKGMEVMEVSETSACPGYKFSSLTAFSVDDPEAAKSILESFVAETRLNAERLQKAVENEDVDEMAAVSHKMIPLFTLIGAAELVALLKLLETSHGVPFTGELKEHALAALVLIEDVITQATAFP
;
A
#
# COMPACT_ATOMS: atom_id res chain seq x y z
N ALA A 1 -13.31 -7.40 21.47
CA ALA A 1 -12.73 -8.36 22.43
C ALA A 1 -11.31 -7.98 22.91
N ARG A 2 -10.92 -6.69 22.93
CA ARG A 2 -9.61 -6.22 23.43
C ARG A 2 -9.67 -4.92 24.27
N SER A 3 -10.86 -4.43 24.63
CA SER A 3 -11.02 -3.16 25.36
C SER A 3 -10.92 -3.28 26.89
N ASP A 4 -10.65 -4.46 27.44
CA ASP A 4 -10.62 -4.69 28.90
C ASP A 4 -9.20 -4.76 29.50
N MET A 5 -8.15 -4.47 28.73
CA MET A 5 -6.78 -4.46 29.26
C MET A 5 -6.40 -3.07 29.77
N GLN A 6 -6.04 -3.02 31.06
CA GLN A 6 -5.74 -1.79 31.80
C GLN A 6 -4.34 -1.27 31.42
N ARG A 7 -4.17 0.06 31.37
CA ARG A 7 -2.90 0.74 31.00
C ARG A 7 -1.72 0.27 31.84
N GLU A 8 -1.99 -0.05 33.09
CA GLU A 8 -1.07 -0.55 34.09
C GLU A 8 -0.40 -1.86 33.66
N GLU A 9 -1.07 -2.72 32.89
CA GLU A 9 -0.51 -3.97 32.39
C GLU A 9 0.55 -3.73 31.29
N PHE A 10 0.27 -2.81 30.36
CA PHE A 10 1.19 -2.48 29.27
C PHE A 10 2.47 -1.80 29.78
N THR A 11 2.33 -0.91 30.77
CA THR A 11 3.47 -0.23 31.39
C THR A 11 4.37 -1.20 32.17
N VAL A 12 3.79 -2.19 32.86
CA VAL A 12 4.56 -3.27 33.51
C VAL A 12 5.33 -4.14 32.50
N HIS A 13 4.79 -4.31 31.29
CA HIS A 13 5.45 -5.04 30.21
C HIS A 13 6.43 -4.20 29.36
N GLY A 14 6.73 -2.97 29.78
CA GLY A 14 7.74 -2.12 29.14
C GLY A 14 7.25 -1.27 27.97
N PHE A 15 5.93 -1.14 27.79
CA PHE A 15 5.36 -0.16 26.86
C PHE A 15 5.26 1.23 27.52
N ALA A 16 5.42 2.29 26.73
CA ALA A 16 5.26 3.67 27.20
C ALA A 16 3.82 3.96 27.66
N GLY A 17 2.83 3.34 26.98
CA GLY A 17 1.42 3.32 27.37
C GLY A 17 0.56 2.66 26.30
N CYS A 18 -0.71 3.05 26.22
CA CYS A 18 -1.68 2.40 25.32
C CYS A 18 -2.68 3.41 24.73
N LEU A 19 -2.87 3.34 23.41
CA LEU A 19 -3.84 4.15 22.68
C LEU A 19 -4.92 3.26 22.04
N HIS A 20 -6.17 3.63 22.25
CA HIS A 20 -7.32 2.92 21.69
C HIS A 20 -7.86 3.69 20.49
N LYS A 21 -8.18 2.98 19.41
CA LYS A 21 -8.73 3.60 18.22
C LYS A 21 -10.20 4.01 18.43
N PRO A 22 -10.63 5.12 17.81
CA PRO A 22 -9.80 6.08 17.09
C PRO A 22 -9.03 6.99 18.07
N PHE A 23 -7.74 7.20 17.81
CA PHE A 23 -6.91 8.15 18.55
C PHE A 23 -6.38 9.23 17.60
N THR A 24 -6.06 10.39 18.16
CA THR A 24 -5.55 11.57 17.47
C THR A 24 -4.03 11.62 17.50
N VAL A 25 -3.44 12.40 16.59
CA VAL A 25 -1.98 12.64 16.57
C VAL A 25 -1.51 13.26 17.89
N SER A 26 -2.31 14.15 18.48
CA SER A 26 -2.02 14.77 19.77
C SER A 26 -1.92 13.73 20.90
N GLU A 27 -2.82 12.75 20.93
CA GLU A 27 -2.79 11.66 21.92
C GLU A 27 -1.58 10.76 21.72
N LEU A 28 -1.15 10.52 20.48
CA LEU A 28 0.07 9.78 20.16
C LEU A 28 1.33 10.51 20.64
N LEU A 29 1.47 11.79 20.33
CA LEU A 29 2.63 12.58 20.70
C LEU A 29 2.77 12.70 22.22
N HIS A 30 1.65 12.87 22.92
CA HIS A 30 1.60 12.88 24.38
C HIS A 30 2.09 11.57 24.98
N GLU A 31 1.64 10.41 24.47
CA GLU A 31 2.08 9.09 24.96
C GLU A 31 3.57 8.83 24.70
N LEU A 32 4.15 9.44 23.66
CA LEU A 32 5.58 9.35 23.37
C LEU A 32 6.43 10.36 24.17
N ASN A 33 5.82 11.15 25.05
CA ASN A 33 6.49 12.23 25.79
C ASN A 33 7.23 13.23 24.86
N MET A 34 6.78 13.32 23.60
CA MET A 34 7.29 14.27 22.64
C MET A 34 6.51 15.56 22.84
N GLU A 35 7.11 16.51 23.57
CA GLU A 35 6.66 17.90 23.52
C GLU A 35 6.63 18.33 22.05
N ASP A 36 5.66 19.17 21.66
CA ASP A 36 5.45 19.76 20.34
C ASP A 36 6.66 20.63 19.90
N LYS A 37 7.83 20.03 19.82
CA LYS A 37 9.00 20.55 19.15
C LYS A 37 8.86 20.07 17.74
N GLY A 38 8.13 20.88 16.96
CA GLY A 38 7.86 20.74 15.54
C GLY A 38 8.66 19.61 14.94
N MET A 39 8.00 18.46 14.82
CA MET A 39 8.55 17.31 14.16
C MET A 39 8.85 17.80 12.74
N GLU A 40 10.09 18.18 12.49
CA GLU A 40 10.64 18.12 11.14
C GLU A 40 10.50 16.64 10.80
N VAL A 41 9.37 16.34 10.17
CA VAL A 41 9.23 15.17 9.32
C VAL A 41 10.49 15.24 8.49
N MET A 42 11.42 14.34 8.75
CA MET A 42 12.57 14.16 7.92
C MET A 42 11.98 13.79 6.57
N GLU A 43 11.75 14.81 5.74
CA GLU A 43 11.54 14.66 4.32
C GLU A 43 12.76 13.87 3.90
N VAL A 44 12.54 12.57 3.67
CA VAL A 44 13.48 11.73 2.95
C VAL A 44 13.72 12.50 1.68
N SER A 45 14.88 13.16 1.64
CA SER A 45 15.16 14.21 0.68
C SER A 45 14.99 13.61 -0.70
N GLU A 46 14.03 14.17 -1.44
CA GLU A 46 13.79 13.85 -2.82
C GLU A 46 15.04 14.20 -3.63
N THR A 47 15.92 13.23 -3.81
CA THR A 47 16.92 13.25 -4.88
C THR A 47 16.56 12.20 -5.91
N SER A 48 15.49 12.45 -6.64
CA SER A 48 15.47 12.41 -8.10
C SER A 48 14.02 12.54 -8.54
N ALA A 49 13.71 13.66 -9.20
CA ALA A 49 12.52 13.81 -10.02
C ALA A 49 12.65 12.91 -11.28
N CYS A 50 12.73 11.60 -11.07
CA CYS A 50 12.39 10.65 -12.12
C CYS A 50 10.86 10.55 -12.17
N PRO A 51 10.21 10.67 -13.33
CA PRO A 51 8.78 10.45 -13.49
C PRO A 51 8.46 8.94 -13.44
N GLY A 52 8.92 8.25 -12.39
CA GLY A 52 8.83 6.80 -12.22
C GLY A 52 8.49 6.42 -10.78
N TYR A 53 8.18 5.15 -10.57
CA TYR A 53 7.70 4.65 -9.27
C TYR A 53 8.79 4.71 -8.19
N LYS A 54 8.39 5.05 -6.96
CA LYS A 54 9.25 5.15 -5.77
C LYS A 54 9.52 3.77 -5.14
N PHE A 55 10.15 2.84 -5.87
CA PHE A 55 10.44 1.47 -5.38
C PHE A 55 11.37 1.44 -4.16
N SER A 56 12.21 2.47 -3.96
CA SER A 56 12.99 2.63 -2.73
C SER A 56 12.13 2.66 -1.47
N SER A 57 10.85 3.02 -1.57
CA SER A 57 9.90 2.97 -0.45
C SER A 57 9.61 1.55 0.02
N LEU A 58 9.76 0.54 -0.85
CA LEU A 58 9.61 -0.87 -0.50
C LEU A 58 10.85 -1.40 0.24
N THR A 59 12.02 -0.85 -0.04
CA THR A 59 13.32 -1.34 0.46
C THR A 59 13.94 -0.45 1.53
N ALA A 60 13.24 0.60 1.98
CA ALA A 60 13.75 1.59 2.93
C ALA A 60 14.23 1.02 4.27
N PHE A 61 13.77 -0.18 4.66
CA PHE A 61 14.19 -0.87 5.89
C PHE A 61 15.32 -1.89 5.68
N SER A 62 15.79 -2.06 4.45
CA SER A 62 16.80 -3.04 4.03
C SER A 62 18.04 -2.37 3.42
N VAL A 63 18.34 -1.12 3.81
CA VAL A 63 19.45 -0.33 3.22
C VAL A 63 20.80 -1.02 3.39
N ASP A 64 21.02 -1.70 4.50
CA ASP A 64 22.28 -2.41 4.79
C ASP A 64 22.28 -3.88 4.30
N ASP A 65 21.17 -4.35 3.72
CA ASP A 65 20.99 -5.74 3.26
C ASP A 65 20.44 -5.78 1.82
N PRO A 66 21.33 -5.74 0.81
CA PRO A 66 20.92 -5.73 -0.60
C PRO A 66 20.21 -7.03 -1.02
N GLU A 67 20.52 -8.16 -0.39
CA GLU A 67 19.84 -9.43 -0.67
C GLU A 67 18.40 -9.40 -0.15
N ALA A 68 18.17 -8.84 1.03
CA ALA A 68 16.81 -8.62 1.54
C ALA A 68 16.02 -7.63 0.67
N ALA A 69 16.63 -6.51 0.27
CA ALA A 69 16.00 -5.55 -0.64
C ALA A 69 15.57 -6.20 -1.97
N LYS A 70 16.44 -7.02 -2.56
CA LYS A 70 16.15 -7.79 -3.77
C LYS A 70 15.00 -8.78 -3.54
N SER A 71 15.01 -9.52 -2.44
CA SER A 71 13.96 -10.49 -2.10
C SER A 71 12.58 -9.82 -1.93
N ILE A 72 12.55 -8.61 -1.35
CA ILE A 72 11.33 -7.80 -1.23
C ILE A 72 10.79 -7.41 -2.62
N LEU A 73 11.66 -6.94 -3.53
CA LEU A 73 11.27 -6.57 -4.89
C LEU A 73 10.80 -7.78 -5.71
N GLU A 74 11.48 -8.92 -5.60
CA GLU A 74 11.06 -10.16 -6.24
C GLU A 74 9.68 -10.62 -5.74
N SER A 75 9.44 -10.54 -4.43
CA SER A 75 8.14 -10.86 -3.83
C SER A 75 7.05 -9.90 -4.29
N PHE A 76 7.34 -8.60 -4.32
CA PHE A 76 6.44 -7.57 -4.84
C PHE A 76 6.04 -7.87 -6.29
N VAL A 77 7.02 -8.18 -7.17
CA VAL A 77 6.75 -8.53 -8.58
C VAL A 77 5.92 -9.79 -8.70
N ALA A 78 6.27 -10.86 -7.96
CA ALA A 78 5.57 -12.13 -7.99
C ALA A 78 4.10 -11.98 -7.52
N GLU A 79 3.87 -11.29 -6.40
CA GLU A 79 2.53 -11.04 -5.90
C GLU A 79 1.72 -10.12 -6.81
N THR A 80 2.36 -9.12 -7.40
CA THR A 80 1.70 -8.20 -8.33
C THR A 80 1.24 -8.92 -9.60
N ARG A 81 2.06 -9.81 -10.18
CA ARG A 81 1.66 -10.68 -11.30
C ARG A 81 0.48 -11.57 -10.95
N LEU A 82 0.54 -12.21 -9.79
CA LEU A 82 -0.54 -13.07 -9.31
C LEU A 82 -1.86 -12.29 -9.15
N ASN A 83 -1.80 -11.06 -8.65
CA ASN A 83 -2.99 -10.21 -8.54
C ASN A 83 -3.47 -9.70 -9.91
N ALA A 84 -2.56 -9.40 -10.85
CA ALA A 84 -2.92 -9.03 -12.22
C ALA A 84 -3.65 -10.18 -12.94
N GLU A 85 -3.17 -11.41 -12.82
CA GLU A 85 -3.85 -12.60 -13.35
C GLU A 85 -5.23 -12.81 -12.73
N ARG A 86 -5.39 -12.55 -11.42
CA ARG A 86 -6.70 -12.60 -10.76
C ARG A 86 -7.64 -11.52 -11.29
N LEU A 87 -7.17 -10.28 -11.42
CA LEU A 87 -7.95 -9.18 -11.97
C LEU A 87 -8.39 -9.49 -13.40
N GLN A 88 -7.49 -10.03 -14.24
CA GLN A 88 -7.80 -10.44 -15.60
C GLN A 88 -8.89 -11.51 -15.64
N LYS A 89 -8.78 -12.56 -14.82
CA LYS A 89 -9.81 -13.61 -14.72
C LYS A 89 -11.14 -13.06 -14.21
N ALA A 90 -11.13 -12.13 -13.26
CA ALA A 90 -12.33 -11.50 -12.76
C ALA A 90 -13.04 -10.69 -13.87
N VAL A 91 -12.28 -9.99 -14.71
CA VAL A 91 -12.81 -9.30 -15.90
C VAL A 91 -13.39 -10.28 -16.93
N GLU A 92 -12.72 -11.42 -17.18
CA GLU A 92 -13.20 -12.45 -18.11
C GLU A 92 -14.49 -13.14 -17.64
N ASN A 93 -14.63 -13.31 -16.32
CA ASN A 93 -15.81 -13.91 -15.70
C ASN A 93 -16.91 -12.89 -15.36
N GLU A 94 -16.68 -11.60 -15.65
CA GLU A 94 -17.58 -10.50 -15.29
C GLU A 94 -17.86 -10.42 -13.77
N ASP A 95 -16.90 -10.84 -12.95
CA ASP A 95 -16.97 -10.91 -11.49
C ASP A 95 -16.51 -9.58 -10.86
N VAL A 96 -17.46 -8.66 -10.70
CA VAL A 96 -17.22 -7.32 -10.16
C VAL A 96 -16.76 -7.34 -8.70
N ASP A 97 -17.24 -8.30 -7.92
CA ASP A 97 -16.89 -8.40 -6.49
C ASP A 97 -15.43 -8.86 -6.33
N GLU A 98 -14.98 -9.83 -7.14
CA GLU A 98 -13.57 -10.22 -7.18
C GLU A 98 -12.69 -9.10 -7.75
N MET A 99 -13.13 -8.36 -8.77
CA MET A 99 -12.41 -7.17 -9.26
C MET A 99 -12.18 -6.16 -8.12
N ALA A 100 -13.24 -5.84 -7.38
CA ALA A 100 -13.16 -4.91 -6.26
C ALA A 100 -12.22 -5.39 -5.15
N ALA A 101 -12.28 -6.68 -4.80
CA ALA A 101 -11.43 -7.29 -3.78
C ALA A 101 -9.95 -7.27 -4.17
N VAL A 102 -9.62 -7.62 -5.42
CA VAL A 102 -8.24 -7.60 -5.93
C VAL A 102 -7.72 -6.17 -6.00
N SER A 103 -8.54 -5.21 -6.44
CA SER A 103 -8.19 -3.80 -6.44
C SER A 103 -7.88 -3.27 -5.04
N HIS A 104 -8.74 -3.53 -4.06
CA HIS A 104 -8.52 -3.16 -2.65
C HIS A 104 -7.16 -3.65 -2.13
N LYS A 105 -6.81 -4.90 -2.44
CA LYS A 105 -5.54 -5.51 -2.01
C LYS A 105 -4.32 -4.81 -2.59
N MET A 106 -4.39 -4.32 -3.83
CA MET A 106 -3.25 -3.72 -4.53
C MET A 106 -3.06 -2.22 -4.22
N ILE A 107 -4.12 -1.50 -3.83
CA ILE A 107 -4.08 -0.04 -3.58
C ILE A 107 -2.97 0.37 -2.60
N PRO A 108 -2.76 -0.28 -1.43
CA PRO A 108 -1.78 0.19 -0.46
C PRO A 108 -0.34 0.20 -1.00
N LEU A 109 0.09 -0.88 -1.68
CA LEU A 109 1.46 -0.98 -2.20
C LEU A 109 1.68 -0.04 -3.38
N PHE A 110 0.69 0.12 -4.26
CA PHE A 110 0.79 1.07 -5.37
C PHE A 110 0.73 2.53 -4.92
N THR A 111 0.04 2.81 -3.81
CA THR A 111 0.07 4.13 -3.16
C THR A 111 1.47 4.40 -2.59
N LEU A 112 2.06 3.41 -1.93
CA LEU A 112 3.40 3.51 -1.33
C LEU A 112 4.48 3.84 -2.38
N ILE A 113 4.42 3.23 -3.57
CA ILE A 113 5.37 3.52 -4.66
C ILE A 113 4.96 4.73 -5.53
N GLY A 114 3.88 5.44 -5.19
CA GLY A 114 3.45 6.65 -5.88
C GLY A 114 2.82 6.42 -7.27
N ALA A 115 2.25 5.24 -7.54
CA ALA A 115 1.57 4.93 -8.81
C ALA A 115 0.17 5.58 -8.87
N ALA A 116 0.10 6.91 -8.87
CA ALA A 116 -1.12 7.68 -8.66
C ALA A 116 -2.24 7.37 -9.69
N GLU A 117 -1.90 7.24 -10.96
CA GLU A 117 -2.87 6.92 -12.03
C GLU A 117 -3.47 5.53 -11.84
N LEU A 118 -2.62 4.53 -11.59
CA LEU A 118 -3.05 3.17 -11.30
C LEU A 118 -3.93 3.11 -10.05
N VAL A 119 -3.55 3.82 -8.98
CA VAL A 119 -4.35 3.89 -7.75
C VAL A 119 -5.72 4.51 -8.02
N ALA A 120 -5.83 5.51 -8.89
CA ALA A 120 -7.11 6.11 -9.24
C ALA A 120 -8.03 5.07 -9.93
N LEU A 121 -7.50 4.30 -10.89
CA LEU A 121 -8.26 3.23 -11.56
C LEU A 121 -8.68 2.14 -10.58
N LEU A 122 -7.77 1.68 -9.73
CA LEU A 122 -8.08 0.63 -8.76
C LEU A 122 -9.13 1.07 -7.74
N LYS A 123 -9.16 2.35 -7.35
CA LYS A 123 -10.23 2.89 -6.48
C LYS A 123 -11.59 2.89 -7.17
N LEU A 124 -11.65 3.19 -8.47
CA LEU A 124 -12.91 3.10 -9.22
C LEU A 124 -13.44 1.66 -9.19
N LEU A 125 -12.58 0.68 -9.46
CA LEU A 125 -12.91 -0.75 -9.44
C LEU A 125 -13.25 -1.25 -8.02
N GLU A 126 -12.55 -0.80 -6.99
CA GLU A 126 -12.87 -1.12 -5.59
C GLU A 126 -14.29 -0.67 -5.23
N THR A 127 -14.69 0.53 -5.66
CA THR A 127 -15.99 1.11 -5.32
C THR A 127 -17.16 0.53 -6.13
N SER A 128 -16.90 -0.32 -7.13
CA SER A 128 -17.94 -0.92 -7.96
C SER A 128 -18.58 -2.17 -7.36
N HIS A 129 -18.21 -2.58 -6.15
CA HIS A 129 -18.78 -3.76 -5.49
C HIS A 129 -20.33 -3.74 -5.50
N GLY A 130 -20.95 -4.86 -5.88
CA GLY A 130 -22.40 -5.00 -5.95
C GLY A 130 -23.11 -4.24 -7.09
N VAL A 131 -22.38 -3.61 -8.02
CA VAL A 131 -22.96 -3.04 -9.25
C VAL A 131 -22.81 -4.03 -10.42
N PRO A 132 -23.69 -4.01 -11.43
CA PRO A 132 -23.58 -4.90 -12.58
C PRO A 132 -22.31 -4.59 -13.38
N PHE A 133 -21.73 -5.62 -14.00
CA PHE A 133 -20.59 -5.47 -14.90
C PHE A 133 -20.96 -4.58 -16.11
N THR A 134 -20.08 -3.65 -16.45
CA THR A 134 -20.26 -2.73 -17.58
C THR A 134 -19.02 -2.67 -18.46
N GLY A 135 -19.19 -2.21 -19.71
CA GLY A 135 -18.06 -1.97 -20.61
C GLY A 135 -17.07 -0.95 -20.06
N GLU A 136 -17.55 0.05 -19.31
CA GLU A 136 -16.69 1.04 -18.66
C GLU A 136 -15.82 0.41 -17.57
N LEU A 137 -16.38 -0.46 -16.72
CA LEU A 137 -15.60 -1.20 -15.71
C LEU A 137 -14.54 -2.09 -16.38
N LYS A 138 -14.88 -2.72 -17.50
CA LYS A 138 -13.93 -3.49 -18.30
C LYS A 138 -12.79 -2.62 -18.83
N GLU A 139 -13.08 -1.45 -19.38
CA GLU A 139 -12.07 -0.52 -19.87
C GLU A 139 -11.13 -0.05 -18.75
N HIS A 140 -11.69 0.32 -17.58
CA HIS A 140 -10.90 0.70 -16.41
C HIS A 140 -10.00 -0.44 -15.92
N ALA A 141 -10.49 -1.67 -15.91
CA ALA A 141 -9.71 -2.84 -15.50
C ALA A 141 -8.60 -3.17 -16.49
N LEU A 142 -8.86 -3.08 -17.80
CA LEU A 142 -7.83 -3.27 -18.83
C LEU A 142 -6.76 -2.17 -18.77
N ALA A 143 -7.16 -0.91 -18.55
CA ALA A 143 -6.21 0.18 -18.35
C ALA A 143 -5.34 -0.05 -17.10
N ALA A 144 -5.94 -0.51 -16.00
CA ALA A 144 -5.20 -0.86 -14.79
C ALA A 144 -4.20 -1.98 -15.04
N LEU A 145 -4.57 -3.03 -15.79
CA LEU A 145 -3.66 -4.13 -16.15
C LEU A 145 -2.45 -3.65 -16.96
N VAL A 146 -2.64 -2.71 -17.90
CA VAL A 146 -1.52 -2.12 -18.67
C VAL A 146 -0.54 -1.38 -17.75
N LEU A 147 -1.06 -0.58 -16.82
CA LEU A 147 -0.21 0.13 -15.85
C LEU A 147 0.46 -0.82 -14.86
N ILE A 148 -0.20 -1.92 -14.47
CA ILE A 148 0.42 -2.94 -13.61
C ILE A 148 1.62 -3.60 -14.32
N GLU A 149 1.51 -3.90 -15.61
CA GLU A 149 2.64 -4.44 -16.39
C GLU A 149 3.80 -3.45 -16.53
N ASP A 150 3.51 -2.15 -16.65
CA ASP A 150 4.54 -1.10 -16.60
C ASP A 150 5.23 -1.06 -15.23
N VAL A 151 4.48 -1.12 -14.12
CA VAL A 151 5.04 -1.23 -12.76
C VAL A 151 5.95 -2.45 -12.62
N ILE A 152 5.50 -3.63 -13.06
CA ILE A 152 6.28 -4.88 -13.02
C ILE A 152 7.58 -4.73 -13.81
N THR A 153 7.51 -4.14 -15.00
CA THR A 153 8.66 -3.93 -15.87
C THR A 153 9.70 -3.03 -15.21
N GLN A 154 9.27 -1.90 -14.65
CA GLN A 154 10.15 -0.97 -13.96
C GLN A 154 10.70 -1.55 -12.65
N ALA A 155 9.90 -2.31 -11.89
CA ALA A 155 10.35 -2.97 -10.67
C ALA A 155 11.42 -4.03 -10.93
N THR A 156 11.30 -4.79 -12.02
CA THR A 156 12.28 -5.81 -12.42
C THR A 156 13.59 -5.19 -12.88
N ALA A 157 13.54 -3.97 -13.42
CA ALA A 157 14.72 -3.20 -13.84
C ALA A 157 15.33 -2.35 -12.72
N PHE A 158 14.72 -2.33 -11.53
CA PHE A 158 15.19 -1.54 -10.40
C PHE A 158 16.46 -2.18 -9.81
N PRO A 159 17.53 -1.38 -9.59
CA PRO A 159 18.83 -1.87 -9.14
C PRO A 159 18.89 -2.24 -7.66
#